data_AF-A0A6B3BXW8-F1
#
_entry.id   AF-A0A6B3BXW8-F1
#
_cell.length_a   1.000
_cell.length_b   1.000
_cell.length_c   1.000
_cell.angle_alpha   90.00
_cell.angle_beta   90.00
_cell.angle_gamma   90.00
#
_symmetry.space_group_name_H-M   'P 1'
#
loop_
_entity.id
_entity.type
_entity.pdbx_description
1 polymer ?
#
loop_
_entity_poly.entity_id
_entity_poly.type
_entity_poly.pdbx_seq_one_letter_code
_entity_poly.pdbx_strand_id
1 'polypeptide(L)'
;MAEPEMSVSPYWELTFDADGDTDGRKRDRLLAEVGPRKVRDLIVFAHGWNNDRSMATGLYSRFFAAIPALAPATARIGYVGVVWPSMRFTDEPVPDFQRSMTATAAVTEATGRPGLDKGTRHALLETFPGRATVVEQIARLLDQQPDGDEALEEFGGLVRLLVEVSPEAPQTGFAADILGDGEPEGDPEMFAGSTRAVCEEFALALAGPESPGAGAEFALPRLPNPWKGAQELLRQATYYAMKRRAGTVGERGLGPVIGRLAEAAPGVRVHLVGHSFGARLVSFALRGLPEEVRTVKSVTLLQGAFSHYAFAAELPHDARAGGALRGRQSRIDGPLVCCYSQHDGALGTFYPLASRTAGDSQGVLAADRSVLGLNVAKALGPKWGAMGHDGVQAVPGTVRLTIAEALRPAKLPVSGCVNVDATAVVRSGGPPSGAHSDICHSELAQVVLAAGRIH
;
A
#
# COMPACT_ATOMS: atom_id res chain seq x y z
N MET A 1 28.55 5.59 3.78
CA MET A 1 27.66 6.75 3.54
C MET A 1 27.19 7.23 4.89
N ALA A 2 27.18 8.55 5.14
CA ALA A 2 26.62 9.10 6.38
C ALA A 2 25.14 8.72 6.48
N GLU A 3 24.65 8.31 7.65
CA GLU A 3 23.21 8.12 7.85
C GLU A 3 22.52 9.47 7.56
N PRO A 4 21.47 9.51 6.72
CA PRO A 4 20.77 10.75 6.44
C PRO A 4 20.24 11.35 7.75
N GLU A 5 20.52 12.63 7.97
CA GLU A 5 20.10 13.32 9.19
C GLU A 5 18.57 13.36 9.26
N MET A 6 18.01 12.86 10.36
CA MET A 6 16.57 12.87 10.59
C MET A 6 16.10 14.29 10.87
N SER A 7 15.04 14.73 10.20
CA SER A 7 14.44 16.07 10.34
C SER A 7 13.80 16.32 11.71
N VAL A 8 13.62 15.28 12.51
CA VAL A 8 12.89 15.31 13.78
C VAL A 8 13.62 14.55 14.89
N SER A 9 13.36 14.96 16.12
CA SER A 9 13.89 14.34 17.33
C SER A 9 12.88 14.45 18.48
N PRO A 10 12.73 13.41 19.34
CA PRO A 10 13.40 12.11 19.27
C PRO A 10 12.79 11.19 18.21
N TYR A 11 13.63 10.39 17.56
CA TYR A 11 13.25 9.42 16.54
C TYR A 11 13.75 8.02 16.88
N TRP A 12 12.91 7.01 16.64
CA TRP A 12 13.24 5.59 16.71
C TRP A 12 12.87 4.88 15.42
N GLU A 13 13.51 3.74 15.18
CA GLU A 13 13.11 2.81 14.12
C GLU A 13 12.65 1.51 14.77
N LEU A 14 11.52 0.99 14.32
CA LEU A 14 11.17 -0.41 14.52
C LEU A 14 11.49 -1.15 13.24
N THR A 15 12.08 -2.33 13.35
CA THR A 15 12.39 -3.16 12.18
C THR A 15 11.77 -4.53 12.39
N PHE A 16 11.06 -5.00 11.38
CA PHE A 16 10.42 -6.31 11.34
C PHE A 16 10.96 -7.11 10.16
N ASP A 17 10.95 -8.43 10.27
CA ASP A 17 11.11 -9.31 9.12
C ASP A 17 9.75 -9.65 8.46
N ALA A 18 9.74 -10.61 7.54
CA ALA A 18 8.55 -10.98 6.79
C ALA A 18 7.49 -11.70 7.64
N ASP A 19 7.89 -12.33 8.75
CA ASP A 19 7.03 -13.07 9.67
C ASP A 19 6.47 -12.19 10.79
N GLY A 20 6.94 -10.93 10.86
CA GLY A 20 6.54 -9.95 11.86
C GLY A 20 7.42 -9.97 13.11
N ASP A 21 8.55 -10.69 13.09
CA ASP A 21 9.48 -10.68 14.21
C ASP A 21 10.22 -9.34 14.25
N THR A 22 10.14 -8.69 15.42
CA THR A 22 10.76 -7.39 15.65
C THR A 22 12.23 -7.53 16.06
N ASP A 23 13.07 -6.63 15.54
CA ASP A 23 14.41 -6.40 16.11
C ASP A 23 14.27 -5.99 17.58
N GLY A 24 14.62 -6.92 18.47
CA GLY A 24 14.47 -6.76 19.91
C GLY A 24 15.26 -5.57 20.47
N ARG A 25 16.45 -5.27 19.93
CA ARG A 25 17.28 -4.16 20.42
C ARG A 25 16.63 -2.83 20.10
N LYS A 26 16.12 -2.67 18.88
CA LYS A 26 15.40 -1.47 18.45
C LYS A 26 14.11 -1.25 19.24
N ARG A 27 13.32 -2.32 19.43
CA ARG A 27 12.12 -2.31 20.28
C ARG A 27 12.47 -1.88 21.70
N ASP A 28 13.42 -2.56 22.35
CA ASP A 28 13.74 -2.33 23.76
C ASP A 28 14.29 -0.93 23.99
N ARG A 29 15.02 -0.37 23.02
CA ARG A 29 15.45 1.04 23.04
C ARG A 29 14.27 2.01 23.05
N LEU A 30 13.26 1.80 22.20
CA LEU A 30 12.04 2.63 22.21
C LEU A 30 11.35 2.56 23.58
N LEU A 31 11.14 1.34 24.08
CA LEU A 31 10.48 1.11 25.37
C LEU A 31 11.23 1.76 26.54
N ALA A 32 12.56 1.70 26.54
CA ALA A 32 13.39 2.28 27.58
C ALA A 32 13.49 3.81 27.52
N GLU A 33 13.45 4.42 26.32
CA GLU A 33 13.69 5.86 26.16
C GLU A 33 12.41 6.71 26.14
N VAL A 34 11.26 6.18 25.74
CA VAL A 34 10.02 6.96 25.54
C VAL A 34 9.57 7.70 26.81
N GLY A 35 9.61 7.01 27.96
CA GLY A 35 9.24 7.55 29.27
C GLY A 35 10.24 8.61 29.77
N PRO A 36 11.55 8.30 29.85
CA PRO A 36 12.58 9.27 30.24
C PRO A 36 12.62 10.52 29.36
N ARG A 37 12.34 10.41 28.07
CA ARG A 37 12.22 11.56 27.14
C ARG A 37 10.91 12.33 27.29
N LYS A 38 10.02 11.91 28.19
CA LYS A 38 8.72 12.54 28.48
C LYS A 38 7.84 12.69 27.23
N VAL A 39 7.92 11.72 26.31
CA VAL A 39 7.04 11.69 25.14
C VAL A 39 5.61 11.45 25.63
N ARG A 40 4.68 12.26 25.13
CA ARG A 40 3.24 12.13 25.39
C ARG A 40 2.53 11.54 24.17
N ASP A 41 2.86 12.03 22.99
CA ASP A 41 2.24 11.64 21.73
C ASP A 41 3.32 11.00 20.82
N LEU A 42 3.15 9.72 20.50
CA LEU A 42 4.09 8.95 19.68
C LEU A 42 3.47 8.72 18.31
N ILE A 43 4.02 9.38 17.29
CA ILE A 43 3.58 9.23 15.90
C ILE A 43 4.38 8.08 15.28
N VAL A 44 3.70 7.00 14.93
CA VAL A 44 4.28 5.82 14.29
C VAL A 44 3.88 5.80 12.83
N PHE A 45 4.85 5.87 11.92
CA PHE A 45 4.60 5.86 10.48
C PHE A 45 5.14 4.59 9.83
N ALA A 46 4.25 3.85 9.15
CA ALA A 46 4.60 2.73 8.29
C ALA A 46 4.33 3.09 6.83
N HIS A 47 5.35 2.92 5.99
CA HIS A 47 5.22 3.09 4.55
C HIS A 47 5.28 1.74 3.83
N GLY A 48 4.68 1.64 2.64
CA GLY A 48 4.53 0.39 1.89
C GLY A 48 5.57 0.09 0.81
N TRP A 49 6.44 1.03 0.45
CA TRP A 49 7.28 0.99 -0.75
C TRP A 49 8.77 1.32 -0.50
N ASN A 50 9.43 0.61 0.42
CA ASN A 50 10.83 0.87 0.76
C ASN A 50 11.76 -0.23 0.28
N ASN A 51 12.48 -0.02 -0.83
CA ASN A 51 13.45 -1.02 -1.34
C ASN A 51 14.69 -1.19 -0.44
N ASP A 52 15.03 -0.17 0.37
CA ASP A 52 16.07 -0.26 1.38
C ASP A 52 15.78 0.66 2.57
N ARG A 53 16.56 0.48 3.66
CA ARG A 53 16.45 1.28 4.89
C ARG A 53 16.67 2.77 4.64
N SER A 54 17.63 3.16 3.78
CA SER A 54 17.95 4.56 3.54
C SER A 54 16.82 5.31 2.84
N MET A 55 16.14 4.67 1.88
CA MET A 55 14.94 5.18 1.25
C MET A 55 13.79 5.33 2.26
N ALA A 56 13.60 4.32 3.13
CA ALA A 56 12.61 4.39 4.20
C ALA A 56 12.83 5.59 5.13
N THR A 57 14.04 5.70 5.67
CA THR A 57 14.43 6.77 6.60
C THR A 57 14.34 8.15 5.93
N GLY A 58 14.74 8.26 4.66
CA GLY A 58 14.61 9.50 3.89
C GLY A 58 13.16 9.95 3.71
N LEU A 59 12.25 9.02 3.40
CA LEU A 59 10.83 9.32 3.30
C LEU A 59 10.22 9.71 4.67
N TYR A 60 10.58 8.99 5.74
CA TYR A 60 10.13 9.32 7.09
C TYR A 60 10.59 10.71 7.51
N SER A 61 11.85 11.06 7.24
CA SER A 61 12.38 12.40 7.47
C SER A 61 11.58 13.46 6.71
N ARG A 62 11.27 13.25 5.44
CA ARG A 62 10.45 14.19 4.64
C ARG A 62 9.02 14.33 5.17
N PHE A 63 8.34 13.23 5.46
CA PHE A 63 6.97 13.26 5.94
C PHE A 63 6.86 13.96 7.30
N PHE A 64 7.79 13.69 8.22
CA PHE A 64 7.77 14.30 9.55
C PHE A 64 8.26 15.75 9.58
N ALA A 65 8.97 16.23 8.55
CA ALA A 65 9.65 17.54 8.55
C ALA A 65 8.71 18.71 8.87
N ALA A 66 7.44 18.66 8.44
CA ALA A 66 6.47 19.72 8.69
C ALA A 66 5.93 19.72 10.13
N ILE A 67 5.96 18.58 10.82
CA ILE A 67 5.25 18.39 12.11
C ILE A 67 5.75 19.35 13.20
N PRO A 68 7.07 19.54 13.43
CA PRO A 68 7.53 20.46 14.49
C PRO A 68 7.06 21.91 14.33
N ALA A 69 6.86 22.38 13.09
CA ALA A 69 6.39 23.73 12.81
C ALA A 69 4.85 23.87 12.96
N LEU A 70 4.13 22.76 12.77
CA LEU A 70 2.67 22.70 12.84
C LEU A 70 2.17 22.37 14.25
N ALA A 71 2.94 21.62 15.01
CA ALA A 71 2.61 21.22 16.36
C ALA A 71 2.80 22.40 17.34
N PRO A 72 1.94 22.50 18.36
CA PRO A 72 2.12 23.47 19.43
C PRO A 72 3.44 23.26 20.17
N ALA A 73 4.10 24.35 20.59
CA ALA A 73 5.39 24.29 21.27
C ALA A 73 5.37 23.49 22.59
N THR A 74 4.19 23.30 23.19
CA THR A 74 3.96 22.49 24.39
C THR A 74 3.89 20.99 24.11
N ALA A 75 3.67 20.59 22.85
CA ALA A 75 3.53 19.19 22.47
C ALA A 75 4.83 18.43 22.74
N ARG A 76 4.69 17.20 23.24
CA ARG A 76 5.80 16.29 23.54
C ARG A 76 5.74 15.11 22.59
N ILE A 77 6.18 15.35 21.36
CA ILE A 77 6.05 14.39 20.26
C ILE A 77 7.31 13.53 20.15
N GLY A 78 7.13 12.23 20.02
CA GLY A 78 8.15 11.30 19.55
C GLY A 78 7.77 10.69 18.20
N TYR A 79 8.75 10.26 17.42
CA TYR A 79 8.55 9.78 16.06
C TYR A 79 9.10 8.36 15.89
N VAL A 80 8.35 7.49 15.22
CA VAL A 80 8.79 6.12 14.91
C VAL A 80 8.60 5.83 13.44
N GLY A 81 9.66 5.41 12.76
CA GLY A 81 9.60 4.80 11.43
C GLY A 81 9.52 3.28 11.52
N VAL A 82 8.60 2.65 10.78
CA VAL A 82 8.48 1.18 10.71
C VAL A 82 9.17 0.66 9.45
N VAL A 83 10.27 -0.06 9.62
CA VAL A 83 10.99 -0.73 8.54
C VAL A 83 10.55 -2.19 8.49
N TRP A 84 10.14 -2.66 7.33
CA TRP A 84 9.73 -4.04 7.10
C TRP A 84 10.06 -4.40 5.65
N PRO A 85 10.14 -5.70 5.29
CA PRO A 85 10.55 -6.10 3.95
C PRO A 85 9.44 -5.72 2.98
N SER A 86 9.59 -4.59 2.31
CA SER A 86 8.65 -4.07 1.33
C SER A 86 9.43 -3.68 0.08
N MET A 87 8.76 -3.56 -1.06
CA MET A 87 9.44 -3.06 -2.25
C MET A 87 8.51 -2.34 -3.21
N ARG A 88 9.13 -1.63 -4.14
CA ARG A 88 8.57 -0.82 -5.20
C ARG A 88 9.42 -1.04 -6.45
N PHE A 89 8.78 -1.03 -7.62
CA PHE A 89 9.53 -1.07 -8.86
C PHE A 89 10.16 0.31 -9.10
N THR A 90 11.40 0.32 -9.58
CA THR A 90 12.18 1.57 -9.70
C THR A 90 11.74 2.44 -10.86
N ASP A 91 11.03 1.88 -11.83
CA ASP A 91 10.40 2.56 -12.95
C ASP A 91 9.18 3.40 -12.54
N GLU A 92 8.58 3.14 -11.37
CA GLU A 92 7.51 3.96 -10.84
C GLU A 92 8.05 5.36 -10.45
N PRO A 93 7.36 6.47 -10.74
CA PRO A 93 7.79 7.79 -10.29
C PRO A 93 7.41 8.05 -8.81
N VAL A 94 8.28 8.75 -8.05
CA VAL A 94 7.96 9.33 -6.73
C VAL A 94 8.13 10.84 -6.82
N PRO A 95 7.13 11.65 -6.47
CA PRO A 95 7.27 13.11 -6.40
C PRO A 95 8.43 13.54 -5.50
N ASP A 96 9.24 14.47 -6.01
CA ASP A 96 10.41 15.08 -5.36
C ASP A 96 11.54 14.11 -4.95
N PHE A 97 11.53 12.87 -5.44
CA PHE A 97 12.66 11.96 -5.29
C PHE A 97 13.56 12.05 -6.52
N GLN A 98 14.84 12.41 -6.33
CA GLN A 98 15.81 12.37 -7.43
C GLN A 98 16.06 10.91 -7.83
N ARG A 99 15.70 10.55 -9.06
CA ARG A 99 16.12 9.28 -9.66
C ARG A 99 17.64 9.29 -9.79
N SER A 100 18.32 8.37 -9.10
CA SER A 100 19.71 8.04 -9.42
C SER A 100 19.70 7.26 -10.74
N MET A 101 19.74 7.98 -11.87
CA MET A 101 19.70 7.36 -13.19
C MET A 101 21.04 6.70 -13.48
N THR A 102 21.06 5.37 -13.50
CA THR A 102 22.15 4.62 -14.13
C THR A 102 21.88 4.51 -15.63
N ALA A 103 22.93 4.40 -16.45
CA ALA A 103 22.82 4.38 -17.92
C ALA A 103 21.87 3.28 -18.44
N THR A 104 21.77 2.14 -17.75
CA THR A 104 20.87 1.03 -18.13
C THR A 104 19.40 1.35 -17.85
N ALA A 105 19.07 1.96 -16.70
CA ALA A 105 17.71 2.36 -16.35
C ALA A 105 17.18 3.47 -17.28
N ALA A 106 18.06 4.38 -17.70
CA ALA A 106 17.73 5.40 -18.70
C ALA A 106 17.38 4.80 -20.07
N VAL A 107 17.99 3.67 -20.44
CA VAL A 107 17.74 2.99 -21.72
C VAL A 107 16.44 2.19 -21.69
N THR A 108 16.11 1.48 -20.61
CA THR A 108 14.80 0.78 -20.49
C THR A 108 13.63 1.77 -20.47
N GLU A 109 13.74 2.88 -19.73
CA GLU A 109 12.70 3.93 -19.73
C GLU A 109 12.59 4.65 -21.08
N ALA A 110 13.72 5.01 -21.71
CA ALA A 110 13.70 5.68 -23.02
C ALA A 110 13.21 4.79 -24.16
N THR A 111 13.34 3.46 -24.04
CA THR A 111 12.91 2.51 -25.07
C THR A 111 11.50 1.95 -24.84
N GLY A 112 10.97 2.07 -23.62
CA GLY A 112 9.67 1.51 -23.25
C GLY A 112 9.57 -0.01 -23.46
N ARG A 113 10.71 -0.71 -23.47
CA ARG A 113 10.79 -2.17 -23.64
C ARG A 113 10.62 -2.84 -22.27
N PRO A 114 9.85 -3.94 -22.19
CA PRO A 114 9.82 -4.79 -21.01
C PRO A 114 11.23 -5.22 -20.59
N GLY A 115 11.50 -5.20 -19.29
CA GLY A 115 12.81 -5.53 -18.73
C GLY A 115 12.96 -5.06 -17.28
N LEU A 116 13.84 -5.72 -16.52
CA LEU A 116 14.12 -5.33 -15.13
C LEU A 116 15.43 -4.55 -15.07
N ASP A 117 15.37 -3.29 -14.63
CA ASP A 117 16.59 -2.56 -14.32
C ASP A 117 17.31 -3.18 -13.09
N LYS A 118 18.59 -2.80 -12.92
CA LYS A 118 19.44 -3.34 -11.84
C LYS A 118 18.85 -3.09 -10.44
N GLY A 119 18.19 -1.95 -10.23
CA GLY A 119 17.58 -1.58 -8.97
C GLY A 119 16.38 -2.45 -8.65
N THR A 120 15.45 -2.62 -9.60
CA THR A 120 14.29 -3.52 -9.44
C THR A 120 14.75 -4.96 -9.22
N ARG A 121 15.71 -5.45 -10.00
CA ARG A 121 16.24 -6.82 -9.85
C ARG A 121 16.88 -7.04 -8.48
N HIS A 122 17.65 -6.08 -7.98
CA HIS A 122 18.21 -6.16 -6.62
C HIS A 122 17.10 -6.15 -5.55
N ALA A 123 16.10 -5.27 -5.68
CA ALA A 123 14.98 -5.21 -4.75
C ALA A 123 14.20 -6.53 -4.69
N LEU A 124 13.97 -7.19 -5.83
CA LEU A 124 13.34 -8.52 -5.88
C LEU A 124 14.15 -9.58 -5.11
N LEU A 125 15.48 -9.59 -5.27
CA LEU A 125 16.36 -10.54 -4.59
C LEU A 125 16.36 -10.35 -3.07
N GLU A 126 16.39 -9.10 -2.60
CA GLU A 126 16.31 -8.78 -1.16
C GLU A 126 14.92 -9.12 -0.58
N THR A 127 13.86 -8.88 -1.36
CA THR A 127 12.47 -9.07 -0.91
C THR A 127 12.07 -10.55 -0.87
N PHE A 128 12.66 -11.37 -1.74
CA PHE A 128 12.39 -12.81 -1.88
C PHE A 128 13.69 -13.63 -1.74
N PRO A 129 14.26 -13.69 -0.52
CA PRO A 129 15.49 -14.44 -0.28
C PRO A 129 15.30 -15.92 -0.65
N GLY A 130 16.33 -16.52 -1.26
CA GLY A 130 16.28 -17.90 -1.74
C GLY A 130 15.59 -18.11 -3.10
N ARG A 131 15.01 -17.07 -3.71
CA ARG A 131 14.37 -17.14 -5.04
C ARG A 131 15.26 -16.63 -6.18
N ALA A 132 16.58 -16.56 -5.98
CA ALA A 132 17.51 -15.96 -6.94
C ALA A 132 17.37 -16.56 -8.35
N THR A 133 17.38 -17.88 -8.49
CA THR A 133 17.22 -18.55 -9.80
C THR A 133 15.91 -18.17 -10.51
N VAL A 134 14.81 -18.05 -9.75
CA VAL A 134 13.50 -17.67 -10.29
C VAL A 134 13.53 -16.23 -10.80
N VAL A 135 14.07 -15.29 -10.00
CA VAL A 135 14.22 -13.88 -10.40
C VAL A 135 15.07 -13.75 -11.66
N GLU A 136 16.13 -14.53 -11.78
CA GLU A 136 17.03 -14.55 -12.95
C GLU A 136 16.34 -15.08 -14.22
N GLN A 137 15.51 -16.10 -14.10
CA GLN A 137 14.73 -16.64 -15.22
C GLN A 137 13.64 -15.64 -15.68
N ILE A 138 12.94 -15.02 -14.72
CA ILE A 138 11.95 -13.96 -14.99
C ILE A 138 12.61 -12.79 -15.74
N ALA A 139 13.75 -12.30 -15.25
CA ALA A 139 14.50 -11.22 -15.89
C ALA A 139 14.89 -11.59 -17.34
N ARG A 140 15.39 -12.81 -17.54
CA ARG A 140 15.79 -13.31 -18.87
C ARG A 140 14.60 -13.35 -19.85
N LEU A 141 13.44 -13.83 -19.42
CA LEU A 141 12.25 -13.89 -20.26
C LEU A 141 11.76 -12.48 -20.65
N LEU A 142 11.79 -11.52 -19.72
CA LEU A 142 11.45 -10.12 -20.00
C LEU A 142 12.42 -9.46 -21.00
N ASP A 143 13.72 -9.81 -20.93
CA ASP A 143 14.73 -9.29 -21.86
C ASP A 143 14.61 -9.92 -23.26
N GLN A 144 14.35 -11.23 -23.33
CA GLN A 144 14.32 -12.00 -24.58
C GLN A 144 12.99 -11.84 -25.34
N GLN A 145 11.88 -11.72 -24.61
CA GLN A 145 10.52 -11.66 -25.14
C GLN A 145 10.25 -12.72 -26.22
N PRO A 146 10.43 -14.02 -25.93
CA PRO A 146 10.19 -15.06 -26.93
C PRO A 146 8.76 -15.00 -27.47
N ASP A 147 8.61 -15.36 -28.75
CA ASP A 147 7.29 -15.52 -29.36
C ASP A 147 6.60 -16.79 -28.84
N GLY A 148 5.26 -16.77 -28.81
CA GLY A 148 4.44 -17.93 -28.47
C GLY A 148 3.87 -17.93 -27.05
N ASP A 149 2.80 -18.68 -26.88
CA ASP A 149 1.99 -18.72 -25.64
C ASP A 149 2.73 -19.45 -24.52
N GLU A 150 3.52 -20.48 -24.86
CA GLU A 150 4.27 -21.30 -23.92
C GLU A 150 5.25 -20.47 -23.08
N ALA A 151 5.92 -19.48 -23.69
CA ALA A 151 6.87 -18.61 -22.98
C ALA A 151 6.18 -17.68 -21.96
N LEU A 152 4.97 -17.19 -22.28
CA LEU A 152 4.17 -16.41 -21.34
C LEU A 152 3.63 -17.28 -20.20
N GLU A 153 3.21 -18.51 -20.47
CA GLU A 153 2.78 -19.44 -19.42
C GLU A 153 3.95 -19.88 -18.53
N GLU A 154 5.16 -20.11 -19.08
CA GLU A 154 6.38 -20.32 -18.30
C GLU A 154 6.66 -19.11 -17.38
N PHE A 155 6.59 -17.90 -17.94
CA PHE A 155 6.73 -16.67 -17.17
C PHE A 155 5.72 -16.59 -16.01
N GLY A 156 4.44 -16.86 -16.27
CA GLY A 156 3.40 -16.88 -15.25
C GLY A 156 3.66 -17.91 -14.15
N GLY A 157 4.11 -19.11 -14.53
CA GLY A 157 4.53 -20.15 -13.59
C GLY A 157 5.67 -19.69 -12.67
N LEU A 158 6.68 -19.01 -13.21
CA LEU A 158 7.79 -18.45 -12.44
C LEU A 158 7.33 -17.31 -11.52
N VAL A 159 6.42 -16.44 -11.97
CA VAL A 159 5.84 -15.37 -11.15
C VAL A 159 5.07 -15.95 -9.96
N ARG A 160 4.26 -16.99 -10.18
CA ARG A 160 3.56 -17.70 -9.09
C ARG A 160 4.58 -18.28 -8.11
N LEU A 161 5.58 -19.01 -8.60
CA LEU A 161 6.63 -19.61 -7.78
C LEU A 161 7.42 -18.57 -6.96
N LEU A 162 7.63 -17.37 -7.49
CA LEU A 162 8.31 -16.28 -6.79
C LEU A 162 7.55 -15.83 -5.53
N VAL A 163 6.22 -15.68 -5.66
CA VAL A 163 5.37 -15.08 -4.61
C VAL A 163 4.61 -16.10 -3.77
N GLU A 164 4.70 -17.37 -4.16
CA GLU A 164 4.11 -18.53 -3.49
C GLU A 164 4.61 -18.62 -2.05
N VAL A 165 3.66 -18.89 -1.16
CA VAL A 165 3.90 -19.12 0.25
C VAL A 165 3.38 -20.52 0.56
N SER A 166 4.18 -21.28 1.31
CA SER A 166 3.78 -22.63 1.75
C SER A 166 2.39 -22.58 2.39
N PRO A 167 1.48 -23.52 2.09
CA PRO A 167 0.16 -23.57 2.72
C PRO A 167 0.21 -23.58 4.26
N GLU A 168 1.27 -24.17 4.84
CA GLU A 168 1.51 -24.24 6.29
C GLU A 168 2.10 -22.95 6.88
N ALA A 169 2.48 -21.98 6.03
CA ALA A 169 3.12 -20.78 6.51
C ALA A 169 2.13 -19.93 7.32
N PRO A 170 2.62 -19.20 8.34
CA PRO A 170 1.71 -18.42 9.17
C PRO A 170 1.07 -17.22 8.44
N GLN A 171 1.55 -16.87 7.24
CA GLN A 171 1.15 -15.70 6.46
C GLN A 171 -0.04 -15.94 5.51
N THR A 172 -0.45 -17.20 5.32
CA THR A 172 -1.37 -17.62 4.24
C THR A 172 -2.73 -16.88 4.29
N GLY A 173 -3.30 -16.67 5.47
CA GLY A 173 -4.58 -15.96 5.64
C GLY A 173 -4.50 -14.42 5.63
N PHE A 174 -3.31 -13.82 5.58
CA PHE A 174 -3.14 -12.37 5.70
C PHE A 174 -3.30 -11.62 4.37
N ALA A 175 -3.54 -12.32 3.26
CA ALA A 175 -3.81 -11.72 1.95
C ALA A 175 -5.24 -11.21 1.82
N ALA A 176 -6.16 -11.93 2.47
CA ALA A 176 -7.59 -11.73 2.33
C ALA A 176 -7.99 -10.34 2.82
N ASP A 177 -8.83 -9.68 2.04
CA ASP A 177 -9.52 -8.45 2.47
C ASP A 177 -10.90 -8.75 3.03
N ILE A 178 -11.47 -9.90 2.63
CA ILE A 178 -12.80 -10.34 2.96
C ILE A 178 -12.75 -11.70 3.67
N LEU A 179 -13.63 -11.89 4.65
CA LEU A 179 -13.81 -13.15 5.36
C LEU A 179 -15.29 -13.54 5.29
N GLY A 180 -15.60 -14.72 4.75
CA GLY A 180 -16.94 -15.32 4.76
C GLY A 180 -17.10 -16.43 5.80
N ASP A 181 -18.35 -16.84 6.04
CA ASP A 181 -18.68 -18.04 6.81
C ASP A 181 -18.35 -19.32 6.02
N GLY A 182 -17.05 -19.63 5.89
CA GLY A 182 -16.60 -20.99 5.53
C GLY A 182 -15.36 -21.12 4.66
N GLU A 183 -15.00 -20.13 3.85
CA GLU A 183 -13.79 -20.18 2.99
C GLU A 183 -13.13 -18.79 2.95
N PRO A 184 -11.79 -18.71 3.00
CA PRO A 184 -11.07 -17.49 2.64
C PRO A 184 -11.47 -17.02 1.24
N GLU A 185 -11.38 -15.71 1.00
CA GLU A 185 -11.39 -15.16 -0.36
C GLU A 185 -10.40 -15.96 -1.23
N GLY A 186 -10.88 -16.51 -2.36
CA GLY A 186 -10.06 -17.34 -3.25
C GLY A 186 -8.88 -16.56 -3.83
N ASP A 187 -7.90 -17.27 -4.37
CA ASP A 187 -6.74 -16.61 -4.97
C ASP A 187 -7.16 -15.67 -6.11
N PRO A 188 -6.45 -14.53 -6.28
CA PRO A 188 -6.66 -13.65 -7.42
C PRO A 188 -6.62 -14.37 -8.76
N GLU A 189 -7.48 -13.97 -9.69
CA GLU A 189 -7.60 -14.50 -11.05
C GLU A 189 -6.26 -14.48 -11.80
N MET A 190 -5.41 -13.47 -11.53
CA MET A 190 -4.07 -13.37 -12.10
C MET A 190 -3.15 -14.58 -11.80
N PHE A 191 -3.48 -15.39 -10.78
CA PHE A 191 -2.76 -16.61 -10.45
C PHE A 191 -3.41 -17.90 -10.96
N ALA A 192 -4.69 -17.88 -11.33
CA ALA A 192 -5.44 -19.08 -11.71
C ALA A 192 -5.80 -19.13 -13.21
N GLY A 193 -5.88 -17.97 -13.88
CA GLY A 193 -6.24 -17.86 -15.29
C GLY A 193 -5.08 -18.10 -16.28
N SER A 194 -5.38 -17.99 -17.58
CA SER A 194 -4.35 -17.98 -18.63
C SER A 194 -3.45 -16.76 -18.45
N THR A 195 -2.15 -17.00 -18.38
CA THR A 195 -1.15 -15.94 -18.21
C THR A 195 -1.19 -14.97 -19.40
N ARG A 196 -1.39 -15.49 -20.62
CA ARG A 196 -1.57 -14.64 -21.82
C ARG A 196 -2.70 -13.63 -21.64
N ALA A 197 -3.89 -14.10 -21.26
CA ALA A 197 -5.07 -13.24 -21.14
C ALA A 197 -4.86 -12.14 -20.08
N VAL A 198 -4.27 -12.52 -18.94
CA VAL A 198 -3.93 -11.58 -17.86
C VAL A 198 -2.90 -10.54 -18.32
N CYS A 199 -1.85 -10.97 -19.03
CA CYS A 199 -0.85 -10.07 -19.59
C CYS A 199 -1.46 -9.11 -20.64
N GLU A 200 -2.34 -9.58 -21.51
CA GLU A 200 -3.01 -8.71 -22.48
C GLU A 200 -3.89 -7.65 -21.80
N GLU A 201 -4.59 -8.03 -20.73
CA GLU A 201 -5.41 -7.12 -19.95
C GLU A 201 -4.57 -6.04 -19.23
N PHE A 202 -3.48 -6.43 -18.59
CA PHE A 202 -2.56 -5.47 -17.97
C PHE A 202 -1.89 -4.56 -19.01
N ALA A 203 -1.52 -5.10 -20.17
CA ALA A 203 -0.91 -4.30 -21.23
C ALA A 203 -1.88 -3.27 -21.81
N LEU A 204 -3.17 -3.59 -21.89
CA LEU A 204 -4.24 -2.66 -22.25
C LEU A 204 -4.42 -1.58 -21.18
N ALA A 205 -4.46 -1.96 -19.90
CA ALA A 205 -4.58 -1.00 -18.79
C ALA A 205 -3.41 0.00 -18.75
N LEU A 206 -2.18 -0.47 -19.04
CA LEU A 206 -0.98 0.36 -19.13
C LEU A 206 -1.00 1.34 -20.32
N ALA A 207 -1.63 0.97 -21.44
CA ALA A 207 -1.67 1.83 -22.62
C ALA A 207 -2.54 3.09 -22.39
N GLY A 208 -3.50 3.03 -21.46
CA GLY A 208 -4.44 4.11 -21.18
C GLY A 208 -5.33 4.47 -22.37
N PRO A 209 -6.22 5.47 -22.23
CA PRO A 209 -6.96 6.00 -23.38
C PRO A 209 -6.00 6.73 -24.32
N GLU A 210 -5.98 6.38 -25.60
CA GLU A 210 -5.23 7.14 -26.60
C GLU A 210 -5.69 8.61 -26.57
N SER A 211 -4.75 9.55 -26.46
CA SER A 211 -5.06 10.95 -26.69
C SER A 211 -5.48 11.12 -28.15
N PRO A 212 -6.62 11.77 -28.47
CA PRO A 212 -7.03 11.98 -29.85
C PRO A 212 -6.10 13.02 -30.50
N GLY A 213 -4.93 12.56 -30.94
CA GLY A 213 -4.00 13.29 -31.78
C GLY A 213 -4.40 13.10 -33.25
N ALA A 214 -4.57 14.21 -33.95
CA ALA A 214 -4.98 14.24 -35.35
C ALA A 214 -4.06 13.38 -36.25
N GLY A 215 -4.63 12.37 -36.91
CA GLY A 215 -3.97 11.71 -38.06
C GLY A 215 -4.01 10.18 -38.16
N ALA A 216 -4.84 9.46 -37.42
CA ALA A 216 -4.87 7.98 -37.48
C ALA A 216 -6.23 7.40 -37.89
N GLU A 217 -6.73 7.75 -39.08
CA GLU A 217 -8.00 7.19 -39.60
C GLU A 217 -7.84 5.82 -40.30
N PHE A 218 -6.62 5.25 -40.42
CA PHE A 218 -6.40 4.01 -41.18
C PHE A 218 -5.38 3.02 -40.60
N ALA A 219 -4.98 3.13 -39.33
CA ALA A 219 -4.15 2.12 -38.68
C ALA A 219 -5.02 1.10 -37.93
N LEU A 220 -4.87 -0.20 -38.22
CA LEU A 220 -5.42 -1.26 -37.37
C LEU A 220 -4.91 -1.05 -35.93
N PRO A 221 -5.77 -1.17 -34.88
CA PRO A 221 -5.32 -0.98 -33.51
C PRO A 221 -4.20 -1.98 -33.21
N ARG A 222 -3.00 -1.46 -32.93
CA ARG A 222 -1.85 -2.31 -32.59
C ARG A 222 -2.12 -2.88 -31.21
N LEU A 223 -2.39 -4.18 -31.13
CA LEU A 223 -2.54 -4.87 -29.86
C LEU A 223 -1.31 -4.58 -28.97
N PRO A 224 -1.50 -4.21 -27.68
CA PRO A 224 -0.39 -3.95 -26.78
C PRO A 224 0.56 -5.15 -26.71
N ASN A 225 1.86 -4.89 -26.57
CA ASN A 225 2.85 -5.95 -26.38
C ASN A 225 2.53 -6.71 -25.08
N PRO A 226 2.19 -8.01 -25.11
CA PRO A 226 1.82 -8.78 -23.92
C PRO A 226 2.97 -8.86 -22.90
N TRP A 227 4.23 -8.73 -23.32
CA TRP A 227 5.37 -8.67 -22.41
C TRP A 227 5.40 -7.41 -21.54
N LYS A 228 4.75 -6.30 -21.94
CA LYS A 228 4.52 -5.15 -21.05
C LYS A 228 3.56 -5.53 -19.92
N GLY A 229 2.53 -6.29 -20.25
CA GLY A 229 1.61 -6.85 -19.26
C GLY A 229 2.24 -7.95 -18.41
N ALA A 230 3.21 -8.70 -18.93
CA ALA A 230 3.99 -9.65 -18.13
C ALA A 230 4.81 -8.94 -17.04
N GLN A 231 5.45 -7.82 -17.37
CA GLN A 231 6.12 -6.99 -16.35
C GLN A 231 5.12 -6.45 -15.31
N GLU A 232 3.92 -6.05 -15.74
CA GLU A 232 2.85 -5.64 -14.83
C GLU A 232 2.36 -6.78 -13.94
N LEU A 233 2.17 -7.98 -14.50
CA LEU A 233 1.80 -9.18 -13.75
C LEU A 233 2.82 -9.46 -12.64
N LEU A 234 4.12 -9.40 -12.95
CA LEU A 234 5.18 -9.53 -11.95
C LEU A 234 5.06 -8.45 -10.85
N ARG A 235 4.75 -7.21 -11.23
CA ARG A 235 4.56 -6.10 -10.28
C ARG A 235 3.37 -6.36 -9.36
N GLN A 236 2.21 -6.71 -9.92
CA GLN A 236 0.99 -6.98 -9.15
C GLN A 236 1.12 -8.22 -8.26
N ALA A 237 1.76 -9.29 -8.74
CA ALA A 237 2.07 -10.45 -7.92
C ALA A 237 2.98 -10.10 -6.73
N THR A 238 4.00 -9.28 -6.98
CA THR A 238 4.90 -8.78 -5.93
C THR A 238 4.14 -7.98 -4.88
N TYR A 239 3.23 -7.10 -5.32
CA TYR A 239 2.38 -6.32 -4.41
C TYR A 239 1.38 -7.18 -3.63
N TYR A 240 0.85 -8.25 -4.23
CA TYR A 240 0.04 -9.22 -3.50
C TYR A 240 0.83 -9.86 -2.34
N ALA A 241 2.10 -10.19 -2.57
CA ALA A 241 2.99 -10.64 -1.49
C ALA A 241 3.20 -9.55 -0.41
N MET A 242 3.33 -8.27 -0.81
CA MET A 242 3.46 -7.16 0.14
C MET A 242 2.18 -6.95 0.95
N LYS A 243 1.00 -7.11 0.34
CA LYS A 243 -0.30 -7.08 1.01
C LYS A 243 -0.39 -8.11 2.13
N ARG A 244 -0.01 -9.36 1.85
CA ARG A 244 0.05 -10.44 2.86
C ARG A 244 0.99 -10.09 4.00
N ARG A 245 2.21 -9.68 3.65
CA ARG A 245 3.26 -9.39 4.61
C ARG A 245 2.90 -8.19 5.49
N ALA A 246 2.28 -7.15 4.94
CA ALA A 246 1.75 -6.03 5.72
C ALA A 246 0.74 -6.48 6.78
N GLY A 247 -0.18 -7.38 6.43
CA GLY A 247 -1.12 -7.96 7.40
C GLY A 247 -0.40 -8.73 8.52
N THR A 248 0.58 -9.55 8.14
CA THR A 248 1.39 -10.35 9.07
C THR A 248 2.19 -9.45 10.03
N VAL A 249 3.00 -8.53 9.49
CA VAL A 249 3.82 -7.60 10.27
C VAL A 249 2.96 -6.71 11.16
N GLY A 250 1.78 -6.29 10.68
CA GLY A 250 0.82 -5.54 11.47
C GLY A 250 0.35 -6.34 12.69
N GLU A 251 -0.29 -7.49 12.46
CA GLU A 251 -0.95 -8.28 13.52
C GLU A 251 0.04 -8.96 14.46
N ARG A 252 1.16 -9.47 13.96
CA ARG A 252 2.11 -10.26 14.75
C ARG A 252 3.31 -9.46 15.24
N GLY A 253 3.63 -8.36 14.58
CA GLY A 253 4.75 -7.48 14.94
C GLY A 253 4.30 -6.22 15.65
N LEU A 254 3.75 -5.27 14.89
CA LEU A 254 3.48 -3.92 15.39
C LEU A 254 2.44 -3.91 16.53
N GLY A 255 1.36 -4.70 16.42
CA GLY A 255 0.34 -4.82 17.47
C GLY A 255 0.93 -5.23 18.84
N PRO A 256 1.65 -6.36 18.92
CA PRO A 256 2.34 -6.78 20.15
C PRO A 256 3.38 -5.79 20.68
N VAL A 257 4.12 -5.09 19.80
CA VAL A 257 5.05 -4.03 20.21
C VAL A 257 4.31 -2.86 20.87
N ILE A 258 3.16 -2.45 20.32
CA ILE A 258 2.32 -1.40 20.93
C ILE A 258 1.76 -1.88 22.29
N GLY A 259 1.43 -3.16 22.42
CA GLY A 259 1.03 -3.75 23.70
C GLY A 259 2.10 -3.60 24.78
N ARG A 260 3.35 -3.98 24.46
CA ARG A 260 4.49 -3.81 25.38
C ARG A 260 4.79 -2.35 25.68
N LEU A 261 4.59 -1.45 24.71
CA LEU A 261 4.70 -0.01 24.93
C LEU A 261 3.65 0.50 25.91
N ALA A 262 2.42 0.02 25.83
CA ALA A 262 1.34 0.39 26.75
C ALA A 262 1.65 -0.04 28.19
N GLU A 263 2.31 -1.19 28.38
CA GLU A 263 2.77 -1.65 29.69
C GLU A 263 3.94 -0.83 30.23
N ALA A 264 4.95 -0.58 29.39
CA ALA A 264 6.17 0.14 29.79
C ALA A 264 5.93 1.65 30.01
N ALA A 265 4.99 2.23 29.27
CA ALA A 265 4.72 3.67 29.28
C ALA A 265 3.20 3.97 29.11
N PRO A 266 2.37 3.67 30.12
CA PRO A 266 0.91 3.74 30.01
C PRO A 266 0.35 5.15 29.74
N GLY A 267 1.15 6.20 29.98
CA GLY A 267 0.78 7.59 29.68
C GLY A 267 0.98 7.99 28.20
N VAL A 268 1.64 7.16 27.39
CA VAL A 268 1.92 7.46 25.98
C VAL A 268 0.67 7.22 25.13
N ARG A 269 0.37 8.21 24.28
CA ARG A 269 -0.68 8.17 23.26
C ARG A 269 -0.05 7.80 21.94
N VAL A 270 -0.53 6.73 21.30
CA VAL A 270 0.03 6.23 20.03
C VAL A 270 -0.86 6.69 18.88
N HIS A 271 -0.24 7.29 17.87
CA HIS A 271 -0.91 7.76 16.65
C HIS A 271 -0.34 7.01 15.46
N LEU A 272 -1.13 6.12 14.87
CA LEU A 272 -0.68 5.31 13.75
C LEU A 272 -0.93 6.03 12.44
N VAL A 273 0.10 6.13 11.62
CA VAL A 273 0.02 6.64 10.26
C VAL A 273 0.49 5.53 9.34
N GLY A 274 -0.25 5.26 8.28
CA GLY A 274 0.14 4.26 7.31
C GLY A 274 -0.13 4.75 5.90
N HIS A 275 0.82 4.52 4.99
CA HIS A 275 0.67 4.80 3.57
C HIS A 275 0.69 3.52 2.74
N SER A 276 -0.16 3.40 1.71
CA SER A 276 -0.19 2.23 0.82
C SER A 276 -0.36 0.93 1.61
N PHE A 277 0.51 -0.07 1.43
CA PHE A 277 0.53 -1.27 2.27
C PHE A 277 0.91 -1.00 3.74
N GLY A 278 1.60 0.10 4.04
CA GLY A 278 1.79 0.57 5.40
C GLY A 278 0.47 0.96 6.09
N ALA A 279 -0.54 1.41 5.33
CA ALA A 279 -1.91 1.63 5.82
C ALA A 279 -2.57 0.30 6.23
N ARG A 280 -2.38 -0.75 5.43
CA ARG A 280 -2.81 -2.11 5.79
C ARG A 280 -2.09 -2.58 7.05
N LEU A 281 -0.77 -2.40 7.13
CA LEU A 281 0.06 -2.81 8.27
C LEU A 281 -0.44 -2.21 9.58
N VAL A 282 -0.60 -0.88 9.65
CA VAL A 282 -1.10 -0.23 10.88
C VAL A 282 -2.55 -0.61 11.19
N SER A 283 -3.35 -0.94 10.18
CA SER A 283 -4.73 -1.40 10.39
C SER A 283 -4.78 -2.82 10.96
N PHE A 284 -3.91 -3.73 10.49
CA PHE A 284 -3.76 -5.07 11.06
C PHE A 284 -3.10 -5.05 12.44
N ALA A 285 -2.30 -4.03 12.77
CA ALA A 285 -1.83 -3.84 14.14
C ALA A 285 -2.98 -3.77 15.15
N LEU A 286 -4.16 -3.22 14.77
CA LEU A 286 -5.35 -3.18 15.61
C LEU A 286 -5.91 -4.59 15.92
N ARG A 287 -5.73 -5.56 15.02
CA ARG A 287 -6.06 -6.97 15.29
C ARG A 287 -5.06 -7.60 16.26
N GLY A 288 -3.79 -7.23 16.16
CA GLY A 288 -2.71 -7.70 17.02
C GLY A 288 -2.60 -7.06 18.40
N LEU A 289 -3.42 -6.03 18.70
CA LEU A 289 -3.41 -5.38 20.00
C LEU A 289 -3.97 -6.31 21.09
N PRO A 290 -3.26 -6.50 22.23
CA PRO A 290 -3.84 -7.12 23.42
C PRO A 290 -5.14 -6.43 23.84
N GLU A 291 -6.12 -7.18 24.33
CA GLU A 291 -7.53 -6.75 24.48
C GLU A 291 -7.69 -5.48 25.33
N GLU A 292 -6.87 -5.34 26.37
CA GLU A 292 -6.87 -4.29 27.37
C GLU A 292 -6.24 -2.98 26.86
N VAL A 293 -5.49 -3.04 25.75
CA VAL A 293 -4.72 -1.91 25.25
C VAL A 293 -5.64 -0.89 24.56
N ARG A 294 -5.60 0.34 25.08
CA ARG A 294 -6.36 1.52 24.59
C ARG A 294 -5.46 2.74 24.29
N THR A 295 -4.16 2.52 24.12
CA THR A 295 -3.17 3.60 23.91
C THR A 295 -3.23 4.19 22.50
N VAL A 296 -3.79 3.48 21.52
CA VAL A 296 -3.98 4.01 20.15
C VAL A 296 -5.09 5.06 20.13
N LYS A 297 -4.70 6.31 19.85
CA LYS A 297 -5.59 7.49 19.90
C LYS A 297 -6.01 8.01 18.53
N SER A 298 -5.35 7.60 17.47
CA SER A 298 -5.80 7.84 16.10
C SER A 298 -5.12 6.89 15.13
N VAL A 299 -5.79 6.65 14.01
CA VAL A 299 -5.22 5.98 12.84
C VAL A 299 -5.47 6.86 11.62
N THR A 300 -4.41 7.20 10.88
CA THR A 300 -4.49 7.96 9.63
C THR A 300 -3.96 7.10 8.48
N LEU A 301 -4.83 6.78 7.53
CA LEU A 301 -4.55 5.97 6.36
C LEU A 301 -4.39 6.90 5.15
N LEU A 302 -3.20 6.93 4.54
CA LEU A 302 -2.89 7.73 3.37
C LEU A 302 -2.84 6.79 2.15
N GLN A 303 -3.73 6.97 1.18
CA GLN A 303 -3.79 6.12 -0.03
C GLN A 303 -3.73 4.62 0.32
N GLY A 304 -4.66 4.14 1.15
CA GLY A 304 -4.63 2.77 1.65
C GLY A 304 -4.78 1.71 0.54
N ALA A 305 -3.76 0.86 0.37
CA ALA A 305 -3.69 -0.17 -0.68
C ALA A 305 -4.31 -1.52 -0.23
N PHE A 306 -5.59 -1.49 0.12
CA PHE A 306 -6.40 -2.65 0.48
C PHE A 306 -7.89 -2.30 0.38
N SER A 307 -8.75 -3.31 0.47
CA SER A 307 -10.16 -3.15 0.14
C SER A 307 -10.82 -2.04 0.94
N HIS A 308 -11.62 -1.22 0.27
CA HIS A 308 -12.46 -0.23 0.92
C HIS A 308 -13.52 -0.82 1.85
N TYR A 309 -13.78 -2.13 1.77
CA TYR A 309 -14.70 -2.87 2.63
C TYR A 309 -14.00 -3.56 3.80
N ALA A 310 -12.68 -3.38 3.97
CA ALA A 310 -11.93 -4.11 5.00
C ALA A 310 -12.47 -3.93 6.42
N PHE A 311 -13.13 -2.81 6.73
CA PHE A 311 -13.75 -2.54 8.05
C PHE A 311 -15.26 -2.82 8.10
N ALA A 312 -15.89 -3.16 6.98
CA ALA A 312 -17.32 -3.39 6.88
C ALA A 312 -17.72 -4.63 7.70
N ALA A 313 -18.80 -4.53 8.47
CA ALA A 313 -19.32 -5.66 9.22
C ALA A 313 -19.91 -6.72 8.28
N GLU A 314 -20.62 -6.25 7.25
CA GLU A 314 -21.26 -7.04 6.21
C GLU A 314 -20.97 -6.38 4.86
N LEU A 315 -20.82 -7.18 3.80
CA LEU A 315 -20.63 -6.64 2.46
C LEU A 315 -21.96 -6.28 1.80
N PRO A 316 -22.03 -5.17 1.03
CA PRO A 316 -23.24 -4.80 0.31
C PRO A 316 -23.75 -5.87 -0.68
N HIS A 317 -22.87 -6.75 -1.14
CA HIS A 317 -23.15 -7.80 -2.12
C HIS A 317 -23.16 -9.22 -1.53
N ASP A 318 -22.79 -9.38 -0.25
CA ASP A 318 -22.90 -10.65 0.47
C ASP A 318 -22.98 -10.39 1.99
N ALA A 319 -24.18 -10.48 2.55
CA ALA A 319 -24.41 -10.23 3.97
C ALA A 319 -23.80 -11.30 4.90
N ARG A 320 -23.34 -12.44 4.36
CA ARG A 320 -22.66 -13.50 5.13
C ARG A 320 -21.14 -13.31 5.16
N ALA A 321 -20.62 -12.32 4.46
CA ALA A 321 -19.21 -11.97 4.43
C ALA A 321 -19.01 -10.58 5.00
N GLY A 322 -17.83 -10.34 5.56
CA GLY A 322 -17.42 -9.04 6.08
C GLY A 322 -15.94 -8.78 5.85
N GLY A 323 -15.50 -7.56 6.10
CA GLY A 323 -14.10 -7.21 5.95
C GLY A 323 -13.19 -7.94 6.95
N ALA A 324 -11.94 -8.17 6.56
CA ALA A 324 -10.93 -8.82 7.40
C ALA A 324 -10.57 -8.04 8.68
N LEU A 325 -10.95 -6.77 8.74
CA LEU A 325 -10.80 -5.85 9.87
C LEU A 325 -12.15 -5.44 10.48
N ARG A 326 -13.24 -6.20 10.21
CA ARG A 326 -14.58 -5.89 10.74
C ARG A 326 -14.55 -5.60 12.24
N GLY A 327 -15.09 -4.44 12.61
CA GLY A 327 -15.17 -3.96 13.99
C GLY A 327 -13.84 -3.52 14.63
N ARG A 328 -12.69 -3.63 13.95
CA ARG A 328 -11.37 -3.30 14.52
C ARG A 328 -11.12 -1.79 14.67
N GLN A 329 -11.88 -0.95 13.97
CA GLN A 329 -11.92 0.50 14.21
C GLN A 329 -12.34 0.85 15.66
N SER A 330 -13.08 -0.03 16.35
CA SER A 330 -13.45 0.15 17.77
C SER A 330 -12.26 0.05 18.75
N ARG A 331 -11.10 -0.44 18.28
CA ARG A 331 -9.86 -0.52 19.06
C ARG A 331 -9.14 0.84 19.17
N ILE A 332 -9.62 1.85 18.45
CA ILE A 332 -9.05 3.19 18.44
C ILE A 332 -9.83 4.05 19.43
N ASP A 333 -9.14 4.61 20.43
CA ASP A 333 -9.71 5.63 21.31
C ASP A 333 -9.62 7.02 20.64
N GLY A 334 -10.28 7.11 19.47
CA GLY A 334 -10.22 8.24 18.56
C GLY A 334 -10.67 7.88 17.13
N PRO A 335 -10.41 8.75 16.14
CA PRO A 335 -10.86 8.54 14.77
C PRO A 335 -9.94 7.62 13.97
N LEU A 336 -10.53 6.90 13.01
CA LEU A 336 -9.86 6.34 11.85
C LEU A 336 -10.09 7.29 10.67
N VAL A 337 -9.04 7.96 10.22
CA VAL A 337 -9.10 8.91 9.10
C VAL A 337 -8.49 8.28 7.87
N CYS A 338 -9.25 8.15 6.79
CA CYS A 338 -8.76 7.71 5.49
C CYS A 338 -8.68 8.89 4.52
N CYS A 339 -7.46 9.26 4.13
CA CYS A 339 -7.19 10.22 3.08
C CYS A 339 -7.05 9.47 1.73
N TYR A 340 -7.88 9.85 0.76
CA TYR A 340 -7.89 9.25 -0.58
C TYR A 340 -7.76 10.32 -1.66
N SER A 341 -7.37 9.92 -2.87
CA SER A 341 -7.30 10.82 -4.02
C SER A 341 -7.73 10.10 -5.30
N GLN A 342 -8.55 10.78 -6.12
CA GLN A 342 -8.90 10.29 -7.44
C GLN A 342 -7.72 10.28 -8.42
N HIS A 343 -6.62 10.98 -8.10
CA HIS A 343 -5.40 10.99 -8.92
C HIS A 343 -4.48 9.79 -8.64
N ASP A 344 -4.85 8.90 -7.72
CA ASP A 344 -4.14 7.66 -7.44
C ASP A 344 -4.45 6.59 -8.50
N GLY A 345 -3.56 6.48 -9.50
CA GLY A 345 -3.70 5.54 -10.60
C GLY A 345 -3.48 4.09 -10.19
N ALA A 346 -2.58 3.86 -9.22
CA ALA A 346 -2.32 2.52 -8.69
C ALA A 346 -3.58 1.92 -8.06
N LEU A 347 -4.29 2.72 -7.25
CA LEU A 347 -5.47 2.27 -6.52
C LEU A 347 -6.77 2.37 -7.32
N GLY A 348 -6.87 3.29 -8.28
CA GLY A 348 -8.04 3.41 -9.16
C GLY A 348 -8.07 2.41 -10.32
N THR A 349 -6.92 1.84 -10.71
CA THR A 349 -6.81 1.01 -11.92
C THR A 349 -6.27 -0.38 -11.62
N PHE A 350 -5.04 -0.47 -11.11
CA PHE A 350 -4.34 -1.75 -11.01
C PHE A 350 -4.80 -2.59 -9.82
N TYR A 351 -5.06 -1.95 -8.67
CA TYR A 351 -5.56 -2.69 -7.51
C TYR A 351 -6.89 -3.43 -7.78
N PRO A 352 -7.95 -2.80 -8.35
CA PRO A 352 -9.18 -3.51 -8.68
C PRO A 352 -8.94 -4.65 -9.68
N LEU A 353 -8.11 -4.41 -10.68
CA LEU A 353 -7.78 -5.40 -11.71
C LEU A 353 -7.09 -6.63 -11.12
N ALA A 354 -6.11 -6.42 -10.24
CA ALA A 354 -5.32 -7.46 -9.59
C ALA A 354 -6.03 -8.15 -8.42
N SER A 355 -7.09 -7.54 -7.87
CA SER A 355 -7.83 -8.08 -6.71
C SER A 355 -8.98 -8.99 -7.08
N ARG A 356 -9.38 -9.05 -8.37
CA ARG A 356 -10.45 -9.96 -8.82
C ARG A 356 -10.11 -11.40 -8.49
N THR A 357 -11.05 -12.12 -7.92
CA THR A 357 -10.93 -13.56 -7.63
C THR A 357 -11.31 -14.41 -8.84
N ALA A 358 -10.70 -15.59 -8.93
CA ALA A 358 -11.04 -16.55 -9.98
C ALA A 358 -12.53 -16.98 -9.90
N GLY A 359 -13.25 -16.94 -11.03
CA GLY A 359 -14.64 -17.37 -11.12
C GLY A 359 -15.69 -16.25 -11.08
N ASP A 360 -15.33 -15.05 -10.58
CA ASP A 360 -16.20 -13.86 -10.61
C ASP A 360 -16.23 -13.16 -11.98
N SER A 361 -15.43 -13.63 -12.93
CA SER A 361 -15.26 -13.11 -14.29
C SER A 361 -16.37 -13.51 -15.27
N GLN A 362 -17.29 -14.40 -14.87
CA GLN A 362 -18.45 -14.83 -15.67
C GLN A 362 -19.49 -13.69 -15.77
N GLY A 363 -19.14 -12.62 -16.47
CA GLY A 363 -20.02 -11.47 -16.70
C GLY A 363 -19.32 -10.17 -17.08
N VAL A 364 -18.02 -10.01 -16.77
CA VAL A 364 -17.26 -8.78 -17.07
C VAL A 364 -16.72 -8.78 -18.51
N LEU A 365 -16.54 -9.95 -19.13
CA LEU A 365 -16.11 -10.09 -20.53
C LEU A 365 -17.12 -9.58 -21.58
N ALA A 366 -18.31 -9.14 -21.17
CA ALA A 366 -19.31 -8.51 -22.02
C ALA A 366 -19.41 -6.98 -21.84
N ALA A 367 -18.68 -6.39 -20.88
CA ALA A 367 -18.56 -4.95 -20.77
C ALA A 367 -17.52 -4.46 -21.79
N ASP A 368 -17.99 -3.64 -22.70
CA ASP A 368 -17.29 -3.11 -23.87
C ASP A 368 -15.80 -2.81 -23.63
N ARG A 369 -14.92 -3.41 -24.44
CA ARG A 369 -13.45 -3.22 -24.41
C ARG A 369 -13.05 -1.74 -24.62
N SER A 370 -14.01 -0.87 -24.98
CA SER A 370 -13.88 0.58 -25.06
C SER A 370 -13.81 1.30 -23.69
N VAL A 371 -14.18 0.65 -22.58
CA VAL A 371 -14.27 1.28 -21.24
C VAL A 371 -13.00 1.12 -20.40
N LEU A 372 -12.08 0.23 -20.78
CA LEU A 372 -10.83 -0.07 -20.04
C LEU A 372 -9.86 1.12 -19.90
N GLY A 373 -10.07 2.21 -20.64
CA GLY A 373 -9.35 3.48 -20.50
C GLY A 373 -9.98 4.50 -19.53
N LEU A 374 -11.18 4.23 -18.99
CA LEU A 374 -11.93 5.13 -18.11
C LEU A 374 -12.24 4.43 -16.79
N ASN A 375 -11.38 4.66 -15.79
CA ASN A 375 -11.55 4.23 -14.40
C ASN A 375 -12.00 2.77 -14.27
N VAL A 376 -11.04 1.83 -14.39
CA VAL A 376 -11.28 0.38 -14.29
C VAL A 376 -12.09 0.01 -13.05
N ALA A 377 -11.93 0.73 -11.92
CA ALA A 377 -12.77 0.55 -10.73
C ALA A 377 -14.28 0.75 -11.02
N LYS A 378 -14.63 1.71 -11.88
CA LYS A 378 -16.02 1.97 -12.29
C LYS A 378 -16.56 0.86 -13.21
N ALA A 379 -15.72 0.28 -14.06
CA ALA A 379 -16.10 -0.80 -14.97
C ALA A 379 -16.24 -2.15 -14.26
N LEU A 380 -15.34 -2.45 -13.31
CA LEU A 380 -15.36 -3.68 -12.49
C LEU A 380 -16.41 -3.64 -11.37
N GLY A 381 -17.03 -2.48 -11.15
CA GLY A 381 -17.96 -2.26 -10.05
C GLY A 381 -17.26 -2.09 -8.69
N PRO A 382 -18.01 -1.72 -7.65
CA PRO A 382 -17.41 -1.33 -6.37
C PRO A 382 -16.75 -2.50 -5.65
N LYS A 383 -17.05 -3.77 -5.98
CA LYS A 383 -16.57 -4.96 -5.25
C LYS A 383 -15.06 -4.95 -4.97
N TRP A 384 -14.26 -4.49 -5.94
CA TRP A 384 -12.80 -4.57 -5.91
C TRP A 384 -12.12 -3.22 -5.63
N GLY A 385 -12.83 -2.25 -5.06
CA GLY A 385 -12.30 -0.92 -4.80
C GLY A 385 -11.24 -0.87 -3.69
N ALA A 386 -10.21 -0.05 -3.89
CA ALA A 386 -9.23 0.28 -2.87
C ALA A 386 -9.65 1.48 -2.05
N MET A 387 -9.45 1.41 -0.74
CA MET A 387 -9.80 2.51 0.17
C MET A 387 -9.04 3.81 -0.12
N GLY A 388 -7.81 3.73 -0.62
CA GLY A 388 -7.06 4.91 -1.02
C GLY A 388 -7.58 5.60 -2.29
N HIS A 389 -8.51 4.97 -3.02
CA HIS A 389 -9.20 5.58 -4.17
C HIS A 389 -10.50 6.28 -3.78
N ASP A 390 -11.32 5.68 -2.90
CA ASP A 390 -12.68 6.17 -2.61
C ASP A 390 -13.06 6.18 -1.11
N GLY A 391 -12.11 5.94 -0.22
CA GLY A 391 -12.29 5.94 1.23
C GLY A 391 -12.88 4.64 1.80
N VAL A 392 -13.16 4.61 3.10
CA VAL A 392 -13.84 3.50 3.78
C VAL A 392 -15.28 3.40 3.28
N GLN A 393 -15.71 2.20 2.88
CA GLN A 393 -17.06 1.91 2.39
C GLN A 393 -17.79 0.92 3.31
N ALA A 394 -19.12 0.94 3.26
CA ALA A 394 -20.02 0.04 4.02
C ALA A 394 -19.77 -0.02 5.54
N VAL A 395 -19.26 1.07 6.13
CA VAL A 395 -19.20 1.26 7.59
C VAL A 395 -20.20 2.37 7.97
N PRO A 396 -21.32 2.04 8.65
CA PRO A 396 -22.32 3.03 9.06
C PRO A 396 -21.71 4.17 9.88
N GLY A 397 -22.18 5.39 9.63
CA GLY A 397 -21.71 6.59 10.33
C GLY A 397 -20.36 7.14 9.86
N THR A 398 -19.79 6.60 8.78
CA THR A 398 -18.57 7.16 8.17
C THR A 398 -18.83 8.58 7.68
N VAL A 399 -18.09 9.55 8.23
CA VAL A 399 -18.19 10.96 7.85
C VAL A 399 -17.35 11.22 6.60
N ARG A 400 -17.81 12.06 5.68
CA ARG A 400 -17.04 12.48 4.51
C ARG A 400 -16.73 13.98 4.57
N LEU A 401 -15.47 14.33 4.40
CA LEU A 401 -14.96 15.70 4.40
C LEU A 401 -14.01 15.89 3.23
N THR A 402 -13.89 17.13 2.74
CA THR A 402 -12.71 17.55 1.98
C THR A 402 -11.53 17.81 2.91
N ILE A 403 -10.30 17.79 2.39
CA ILE A 403 -9.11 18.15 3.20
C ILE A 403 -9.23 19.55 3.80
N ALA A 404 -9.77 20.52 3.05
CA ALA A 404 -10.00 21.87 3.56
C ALA A 404 -11.02 21.92 4.71
N GLU A 405 -12.02 21.04 4.74
CA GLU A 405 -12.98 20.93 5.84
C GLU A 405 -12.40 20.21 7.04
N ALA A 406 -11.65 19.13 6.82
CA ALA A 406 -10.99 18.35 7.88
C ALA A 406 -9.99 19.20 8.68
N LEU A 407 -9.37 20.18 8.04
CA LEU A 407 -8.41 21.10 8.66
C LEU A 407 -9.06 22.27 9.42
N ARG A 408 -10.39 22.45 9.33
CA ARG A 408 -11.07 23.47 10.15
C ARG A 408 -11.17 22.97 11.60
N PRO A 409 -11.02 23.86 12.61
CA PRO A 409 -11.13 23.49 14.01
C PRO A 409 -12.43 22.73 14.31
N ALA A 410 -12.32 21.65 15.09
CA ALA A 410 -13.42 20.80 15.56
C ALA A 410 -14.29 20.17 14.46
N LYS A 411 -13.81 20.08 13.21
CA LYS A 411 -14.54 19.37 12.14
C LYS A 411 -14.27 17.88 12.07
N LEU A 412 -13.05 17.44 12.41
CA LEU A 412 -12.77 16.01 12.51
C LEU A 412 -13.55 15.40 13.69
N PRO A 413 -14.37 14.35 13.44
CA PRO A 413 -15.07 13.64 14.50
C PRO A 413 -14.13 13.12 15.58
N VAL A 414 -14.68 13.00 16.78
CA VAL A 414 -13.93 12.51 17.94
C VAL A 414 -13.60 11.01 17.85
N SER A 415 -14.40 10.25 17.13
CA SER A 415 -14.31 8.79 17.00
C SER A 415 -14.99 8.34 15.71
N GLY A 416 -14.75 7.08 15.32
CA GLY A 416 -15.35 6.48 14.13
C GLY A 416 -14.54 6.72 12.85
N CYS A 417 -15.07 6.25 11.73
CA CYS A 417 -14.42 6.37 10.43
C CYS A 417 -14.69 7.73 9.77
N VAL A 418 -13.67 8.29 9.14
CA VAL A 418 -13.74 9.56 8.43
C VAL A 418 -13.01 9.42 7.10
N ASN A 419 -13.70 9.71 6.01
CA ASN A 419 -13.14 9.81 4.67
C ASN A 419 -12.79 11.27 4.38
N VAL A 420 -11.52 11.54 4.12
CA VAL A 420 -11.00 12.86 3.76
C VAL A 420 -10.59 12.83 2.28
N ASP A 421 -11.31 13.58 1.46
CA ASP A 421 -10.92 13.80 0.07
C ASP A 421 -9.67 14.70 0.03
N ALA A 422 -8.53 14.11 -0.28
CA ALA A 422 -7.24 14.77 -0.36
C ALA A 422 -6.87 15.16 -1.79
N THR A 423 -7.77 15.00 -2.76
CA THR A 423 -7.54 15.25 -4.20
C THR A 423 -6.95 16.64 -4.49
N ALA A 424 -7.34 17.66 -3.72
CA ALA A 424 -6.83 19.02 -3.92
C ALA A 424 -5.31 19.17 -3.64
N VAL A 425 -4.75 18.27 -2.83
CA VAL A 425 -3.36 18.30 -2.37
C VAL A 425 -2.56 17.15 -3.00
N VAL A 426 -3.11 15.93 -2.95
CA VAL A 426 -2.52 14.71 -3.53
C VAL A 426 -2.92 14.63 -5.01
N ARG A 427 -2.05 15.14 -5.89
CA ARG A 427 -2.33 15.24 -7.33
C ARG A 427 -1.10 15.18 -8.23
N SER A 428 0.10 15.11 -7.65
CA SER A 428 1.37 15.14 -8.36
C SER A 428 1.91 13.73 -8.54
N GLY A 429 2.33 13.36 -9.74
CA GLY A 429 2.87 12.03 -10.00
C GLY A 429 2.84 11.70 -11.49
N GLY A 430 3.08 10.43 -11.82
CA GLY A 430 3.10 9.96 -13.20
C GLY A 430 2.64 8.51 -13.32
N PRO A 431 2.28 8.05 -14.53
CA PRO A 431 1.91 6.66 -14.75
C PRO A 431 3.07 5.72 -14.38
N PRO A 432 2.79 4.47 -13.96
CA PRO A 432 1.45 3.89 -13.80
C PRO A 432 0.77 4.28 -12.48
N SER A 433 1.53 4.76 -11.50
CA SER A 433 1.06 4.90 -10.12
C SER A 433 0.26 6.18 -9.84
N GLY A 434 0.32 7.18 -10.74
CA GLY A 434 -0.32 8.48 -10.55
C GLY A 434 0.21 9.19 -9.30
N ALA A 435 -0.68 9.80 -8.52
CA ALA A 435 -0.35 10.54 -7.31
C ALA A 435 -0.19 9.66 -6.04
N HIS A 436 -0.02 8.34 -6.18
CA HIS A 436 0.04 7.41 -5.05
C HIS A 436 1.09 7.83 -4.00
N SER A 437 2.30 8.19 -4.44
CA SER A 437 3.39 8.60 -3.52
C SER A 437 3.41 10.09 -3.16
N ASP A 438 2.38 10.85 -3.53
CA ASP A 438 2.29 12.29 -3.29
C ASP A 438 1.80 12.60 -1.87
N ILE A 439 2.59 12.21 -0.86
CA ILE A 439 2.14 12.19 0.54
C ILE A 439 2.90 13.14 1.48
N CYS A 440 3.96 13.77 1.00
CA CYS A 440 4.78 14.67 1.80
C CYS A 440 4.23 16.10 1.75
N HIS A 441 3.00 16.28 2.25
CA HIS A 441 2.30 17.57 2.29
C HIS A 441 2.06 18.03 3.73
N SER A 442 2.15 19.35 3.95
CA SER A 442 1.90 19.96 5.25
C SER A 442 0.47 19.71 5.73
N GLU A 443 -0.48 19.66 4.81
CA GLU A 443 -1.90 19.45 5.02
C GLU A 443 -2.16 18.03 5.54
N LEU A 444 -1.46 17.03 5.01
CA LEU A 444 -1.57 15.65 5.50
C LEU A 444 -0.96 15.51 6.90
N ALA A 445 0.15 16.21 7.18
CA ALA A 445 0.72 16.29 8.52
C ALA A 445 -0.24 16.98 9.51
N GLN A 446 -0.95 18.03 9.09
CA GLN A 446 -1.99 18.68 9.89
C GLN A 446 -3.18 17.74 10.16
N VAL A 447 -3.59 16.92 9.19
CA VAL A 447 -4.62 15.88 9.41
C VAL A 447 -4.19 14.91 10.51
N VAL A 448 -2.92 14.45 10.50
CA VAL A 448 -2.39 13.56 11.55
C VAL A 448 -2.47 14.22 12.93
N LEU A 449 -2.03 15.48 13.05
CA LEU A 449 -2.08 16.25 14.31
C LEU A 449 -3.52 16.46 14.80
N ALA A 450 -4.42 16.82 13.89
CA ALA A 450 -5.82 17.08 14.20
C ALA A 450 -6.56 15.78 14.60
N ALA A 451 -6.32 14.67 13.90
CA ALA A 451 -6.87 13.36 14.24
C ALA A 451 -6.37 12.88 15.61
N GLY A 452 -5.09 13.10 15.92
CA GLY A 452 -4.50 12.77 17.21
C GLY A 452 -4.87 13.73 18.35
N ARG A 453 -5.46 14.89 18.02
CA ARG A 453 -5.70 16.03 18.93
C ARG A 453 -4.44 16.44 19.68
N ILE A 454 -3.36 16.56 18.93
CA ILE A 454 -2.07 17.03 19.42
C ILE A 454 -2.14 18.56 19.39
N HIS A 455 -2.47 19.16 20.53
CA HIS A 455 -2.75 20.60 20.72
C HIS A 455 -1.93 21.22 21.86
#